data_AF-A0A522YSB8-F1
#
_entry.id   AF-A0A522YSB8-F1
#
_cell.length_a   1.000
_cell.length_b   1.000
_cell.length_c   1.000
_cell.angle_alpha   90.00
_cell.angle_beta   90.00
_cell.angle_gamma   90.00
#
_symmetry.space_group_name_H-M   'P 1'
#
loop_
_entity.id
_entity.type
_entity.pdbx_description
1 polymer ?
#
loop_
_entity_poly.entity_id
_entity_poly.type
_entity_poly.pdbx_seq_one_letter_code
_entity_poly.pdbx_strand_id
1 'polypeptide(L)' 'MTPDQLMARLSAQEDSFVERKSQGIRPQDIRKAVTAFANSLPDGQHGVVFIGVGDRGAVEGCDNPDALQKRAH' A
#
# COMPACT_ATOMS: atom_id res chain seq x y z
N MET A 1 -10.41 8.10 6.50
CA MET A 1 -10.50 7.39 5.21
C MET A 1 -11.50 6.24 5.33
N THR A 2 -12.42 6.09 4.37
CA THR A 2 -13.48 5.05 4.36
C THR A 2 -13.13 3.88 3.43
N PRO A 3 -13.81 2.73 3.52
CA PRO A 3 -13.61 1.60 2.59
C PRO A 3 -13.81 2.00 1.11
N ASP A 4 -14.84 2.79 0.80
CA ASP A 4 -15.09 3.24 -0.58
C ASP A 4 -13.96 4.13 -1.10
N GLN A 5 -13.38 4.98 -0.24
CA GLN A 5 -12.22 5.80 -0.58
C GLN A 5 -10.97 4.95 -0.85
N LEU A 6 -10.78 3.85 -0.11
CA LEU A 6 -9.70 2.89 -0.37
C LEU A 6 -9.89 2.18 -1.71
N MET A 7 -11.11 1.73 -2.01
CA MET A 7 -11.42 1.07 -3.29
C MET A 7 -11.24 2.01 -4.48
N ALA A 8 -11.65 3.28 -4.33
CA ALA A 8 -11.39 4.30 -5.35
C ALA A 8 -9.89 4.45 -5.63
N ARG A 9 -9.07 4.54 -4.58
CA ARG A 9 -7.60 4.63 -4.71
C ARG A 9 -6.95 3.35 -5.27
N LEU A 10 -7.50 2.18 -4.96
CA LEU A 10 -7.04 0.92 -5.53
C LEU A 10 -7.16 0.92 -7.06
N SER A 11 -8.29 1.42 -7.57
CA SER A 11 -8.61 1.49 -9.01
C SER A 11 -8.06 2.71 -9.75
N ALA A 12 -7.61 3.73 -9.02
CA ALA A 12 -7.10 4.96 -9.61
C ALA A 12 -5.77 4.71 -10.34
N GLN A 13 -5.53 5.45 -11.43
CA GLN A 13 -4.23 5.50 -12.09
C GLN A 13 -3.19 5.99 -11.07
N GLU A 14 -2.03 5.32 -10.98
CA GLU A 14 -1.04 5.54 -9.91
C GLU A 14 -0.82 7.02 -9.61
N ASP A 15 -1.30 7.46 -8.44
CA ASP A 15 -0.81 8.68 -7.82
C ASP A 15 0.44 8.35 -7.00
N SER A 16 1.29 9.34 -6.75
CA SER A 16 2.55 9.14 -6.01
C SER A 16 2.36 8.78 -4.53
N PHE A 17 1.11 8.59 -4.08
CA PHE A 17 0.73 8.31 -2.69
C PHE A 17 0.02 6.96 -2.55
N VAL A 18 0.00 6.16 -3.61
CA VAL A 18 -0.48 4.77 -3.62
C VAL A 18 0.64 3.85 -4.08
N GLU A 19 1.00 2.89 -3.23
CA GLU A 19 1.96 1.84 -3.55
C GLU A 19 1.22 0.49 -3.61
N ARG A 20 1.46 -0.31 -4.65
CA ARG A 20 0.88 -1.66 -4.80
C ARG A 20 1.97 -2.71 -4.78
N LYS A 21 1.74 -3.75 -4.00
CA LYS A 21 2.69 -4.84 -3.82
C LYS A 21 1.97 -6.18 -3.70
N SER A 22 2.49 -7.16 -4.42
CA SER A 22 2.07 -8.56 -4.27
C SER A 22 2.42 -9.08 -2.86
N GLN A 23 1.85 -10.23 -2.48
CA GLN A 23 2.07 -10.79 -1.15
C GLN A 23 3.54 -11.16 -0.84
N GLY A 24 4.38 -11.32 -1.88
CA GLY A 24 5.81 -11.62 -1.75
C GLY A 24 6.67 -10.43 -1.32
N ILE A 25 6.08 -9.32 -0.88
CA ILE A 25 6.80 -8.13 -0.48
C ILE A 25 7.76 -8.38 0.69
N ARG A 26 8.97 -7.84 0.59
CA ARG A 26 9.96 -7.84 1.67
C ARG A 26 9.72 -6.65 2.61
N PRO A 27 9.99 -6.80 3.92
CA PRO A 27 9.85 -5.71 4.90
C PRO A 27 10.56 -4.41 4.53
N GLN A 28 11.74 -4.52 3.91
CA GLN A 28 12.51 -3.37 3.46
C GLN A 28 11.81 -2.54 2.38
N ASP A 29 10.99 -3.16 1.54
CA ASP A 29 10.27 -2.48 0.47
C ASP A 29 9.08 -1.70 1.07
N ILE A 30 8.43 -2.25 2.11
CA ILE A 30 7.41 -1.53 2.90
C ILE A 30 8.03 -0.31 3.58
N ARG A 31 9.17 -0.48 4.26
CA ARG A 31 9.86 0.64 4.93
C ARG A 31 10.25 1.75 3.96
N LYS A 32 10.74 1.40 2.77
CA LYS A 32 11.06 2.38 1.72
C LYS A 32 9.83 3.19 1.30
N ALA A 33 8.69 2.54 1.07
CA ALA A 33 7.44 3.21 0.72
C ALA A 33 6.99 4.16 1.85
N VAL A 34 7.02 3.71 3.11
CA VAL A 34 6.67 4.53 4.28
C VAL A 34 7.61 5.73 4.41
N THR A 35 8.93 5.54 4.25
CA THR A 35 9.90 6.65 4.26
C THR A 35 9.66 7.64 3.13
N ALA A 36 9.37 7.15 1.92
CA ALA A 36 9.08 8.01 0.77
C ALA A 36 7.82 8.85 1.03
N PHE A 37 6.76 8.25 1.54
CA PHE A 37 5.52 8.94 1.93
C PHE A 37 5.75 9.97 3.03
N ALA A 38 6.48 9.61 4.09
CA ALA A 38 6.77 10.53 5.19
C ALA A 38 7.51 11.81 4.74
N ASN A 39 8.30 11.71 3.68
CA ASN A 39 9.04 12.86 3.13
C ASN A 39 8.28 13.68 2.09
N SER A 40 7.16 13.15 1.55
CA SER A 40 6.51 13.73 0.35
C SER A 40 5.02 14.00 0.49
N LEU A 41 4.34 13.38 1.45
CA LEU A 41 2.92 13.61 1.69
C LEU A 41 2.68 15.04 2.19
N PRO A 42 1.80 15.81 1.53
CA PRO A 42 1.33 17.06 2.09
C PRO A 42 0.52 16.83 3.36
N ASP A 43 0.52 17.81 4.27
CA ASP A 43 -0.26 17.78 5.49
C ASP A 43 -1.75 17.49 5.21
N GLY A 44 -2.33 16.61 6.03
CA GLY A 44 -3.73 16.20 5.90
C GLY A 44 -4.01 15.18 4.79
N GLN A 45 -2.99 14.72 4.05
CA GLN A 45 -3.13 13.61 3.11
C GLN A 45 -2.73 12.26 3.73
N HIS A 46 -3.18 11.19 3.09
CA HIS A 46 -2.83 9.81 3.43
C HIS A 46 -2.08 9.16 2.28
N GLY A 47 -0.99 8.46 2.59
CA GLY A 47 -0.38 7.48 1.68
C GLY A 47 -0.94 6.09 1.99
N VAL A 48 -1.08 5.25 0.96
CA VAL A 48 -1.64 3.89 1.09
C VAL A 48 -0.70 2.89 0.45
N VAL A 49 -0.35 1.84 1.20
CA VAL A 49 0.35 0.66 0.65
C VAL A 49 -0.65 -0.48 0.60
N PHE A 50 -1.04 -0.90 -0.60
CA PHE A 50 -1.86 -2.09 -0.81
C PHE A 50 -0.97 -3.33 -0.90
N ILE A 51 -1.26 -4.33 -0.07
CA ILE A 51 -0.54 -5.61 -0.05
C ILE A 51 -1.47 -6.71 -0.56
N GLY A 52 -0.94 -7.60 -1.40
CA GLY A 52 -1.75 -8.58 -2.12
C GLY A 52 -2.41 -8.00 -3.36
N VAL A 53 -1.82 -6.95 -3.94
CA VAL A 53 -2.31 -6.28 -5.14
C VAL A 53 -1.14 -6.14 -6.11
N GLY A 54 -1.32 -6.64 -7.33
CA GLY A 54 -0.32 -6.50 -8.39
C GLY A 54 -0.20 -5.05 -8.87
N ASP A 55 0.87 -4.76 -9.61
CA ASP A 55 1.22 -3.39 -10.05
C ASP A 55 0.10 -2.69 -10.85
N ARG A 56 -0.79 -3.45 -11.49
CA ARG A 56 -1.95 -2.95 -12.26
C ARG A 56 -3.27 -2.88 -11.48
N GLY A 57 -3.23 -3.02 -10.16
CA GLY A 57 -4.44 -2.99 -9.32
C GLY A 57 -5.23 -4.31 -9.27
N ALA A 58 -4.70 -5.38 -9.88
CA ALA A 58 -5.31 -6.70 -9.77
C ALA A 58 -5.18 -7.22 -8.34
N VAL A 59 -6.30 -7.61 -7.72
CA VAL A 59 -6.31 -8.19 -6.38
C VAL A 59 -5.81 -9.63 -6.46
N GLU A 60 -4.63 -9.88 -5.89
CA GLU A 60 -3.98 -11.19 -5.85
C GLU A 60 -4.28 -11.93 -4.53
N GLY A 61 -4.63 -11.19 -3.48
CA GLY A 61 -4.91 -11.73 -2.14
C GLY A 61 -3.67 -11.83 -1.26
N CYS A 62 -3.89 -12.23 -0.01
CA CYS A 62 -2.85 -12.41 0.99
C CYS A 62 -3.22 -13.59 1.90
N ASP A 63 -2.36 -14.60 1.96
CA ASP A 63 -2.65 -15.87 2.67
C ASP A 63 -2.79 -15.69 4.19
N ASN A 64 -2.02 -14.77 4.79
CA ASN A 64 -2.06 -14.48 6.23
C ASN A 64 -1.78 -12.99 6.50
N PRO A 65 -2.80 -12.12 6.39
CA PRO A 65 -2.62 -10.67 6.50
C PRO A 65 -2.14 -10.23 7.89
N ASP A 66 -2.54 -10.92 8.96
CA ASP A 66 -2.11 -10.60 10.33
C ASP A 66 -0.61 -10.84 10.54
N ALA A 67 -0.11 -12.00 10.09
CA ALA A 67 1.32 -12.30 10.16
C ALA A 67 2.14 -11.35 9.28
N LEU A 68 1.62 -10.97 8.12
CA LEU A 68 2.30 -10.07 7.18
C LEU A 68 2.39 -8.64 7.73
N GLN A 69 1.31 -8.12 8.32
CA GLN A 69 1.28 -6.80 8.97
C GLN A 69 2.37 -6.68 10.04
N LYS A 70 2.60 -7.73 10.83
CA LYS A 70 3.62 -7.74 11.89
C LYS A 70 5.06 -7.67 11.37
N ARG A 71 5.29 -7.95 10.08
CA ARG A 71 6.61 -7.81 9.44
C ARG A 71 6.94 -6.38 9.03
N ALA A 72 5.98 -5.46 9.08
CA ALA A 72 6.17 -4.06 8.73
C ALA A 72 6.80 -3.22 9.86
N HIS A 73 6.98 -3.80 11.05
CA HIS A 73 7.70 -3.19 12.18
C HIS A 73 9.21 -3.07 11.94
#